data_AF-A0A2V9H6T3-F1
#
_entry.id   AF-A0A2V9H6T3-F1
#
_cell.length_a   1.000
_cell.length_b   1.000
_cell.length_c   1.000
_cell.angle_alpha   90.00
_cell.angle_beta   90.00
_cell.angle_gamma   90.00
#
_symmetry.space_group_name_H-M   'P 1'
#
loop_
_entity.id
_entity.type
_entity.pdbx_description
1 polymer ?
#
loop_
_entity_poly.entity_id
_entity_poly.type
_entity_poly.pdbx_seq_one_letter_code
_entity_poly.pdbx_strand_id
1 'polypeptide(L)'
;MKCEHIAELLPDYLQGNLGPDEHQNVEAHLEQCADCSEEVVIWRKLSLLPVDQPGPTSRARFEAMLQAYQAGRSNQPAYDADWRKRASAWNWNVFHWLRSPLGAMAWSAALLAIGVFAGLRLAGPKLPSPDFVAMQSELASMKQLVVLSMLQQQSASARLEGVSWSTRDQQLDPQVLSALLHTLRYDASVDVRLAALDALSRHGRQPQVHKAILDSLQQQSPLVQVALIDLLLEWRDPDAAQRLQALQQAPNLNPTVRQRVEWAKSKLN
;
A
#
# COMPACT_ATOMS: atom_id res chain seq x y z
N MET A 1 17.64 35.12 -27.10
CA MET A 1 17.13 33.73 -26.98
C MET A 1 15.80 33.74 -26.22
N LYS A 2 14.95 32.73 -26.41
CA LYS A 2 13.72 32.58 -25.60
C LYS A 2 14.07 32.03 -24.22
N CYS A 3 13.35 32.46 -23.19
CA CYS A 3 13.59 32.02 -21.81
C CYS A 3 13.50 30.49 -21.64
N GLU A 4 12.61 29.82 -22.39
CA GLU A 4 12.45 28.36 -22.37
C GLU A 4 13.76 27.62 -22.71
N HIS A 5 14.50 28.11 -23.70
CA HIS A 5 15.75 27.49 -24.12
C HIS A 5 16.88 27.75 -23.12
N ILE A 6 16.85 28.89 -22.43
CA ILE A 6 17.82 29.19 -21.37
C ILE A 6 17.56 28.30 -20.15
N ALA A 7 16.29 28.07 -19.79
CA ALA A 7 15.90 27.19 -18.69
C ALA A 7 16.42 25.75 -18.87
N GLU A 8 16.47 25.24 -20.10
CA GLU A 8 17.07 23.92 -20.41
C GLU A 8 18.58 23.89 -20.18
N LEU A 9 19.28 25.01 -20.43
CA LEU A 9 20.73 25.14 -20.30
C LEU A 9 21.18 25.53 -18.87
N LEU A 10 20.26 25.98 -18.01
CA LEU A 10 20.57 26.43 -16.65
C LEU A 10 21.23 25.35 -15.75
N PRO A 11 20.80 24.08 -15.75
CA PRO A 11 21.45 23.05 -14.93
C PRO A 11 22.92 22.83 -15.31
N ASP A 12 23.21 22.77 -16.61
CA ASP A 12 24.57 22.60 -17.11
C ASP A 12 25.42 23.85 -16.90
N TYR A 13 24.82 25.04 -16.99
CA TYR A 13 25.46 26.30 -16.63
C TYR A 13 25.89 26.32 -15.15
N LEU A 14 25.00 25.93 -14.24
CA LEU A 14 25.27 25.90 -12.79
C LEU A 14 26.32 24.85 -12.41
N GLN A 15 26.46 23.78 -13.20
CA GLN A 15 27.48 22.74 -13.02
C GLN A 15 28.80 23.06 -13.74
N GLY A 16 28.85 24.11 -14.58
CA GLY A 16 30.02 24.47 -15.37
C GLY A 16 30.28 23.54 -16.56
N ASN A 17 29.26 22.86 -17.06
CA ASN A 17 29.35 21.86 -18.14
C ASN A 17 29.01 22.40 -19.53
N LEU A 18 28.73 23.70 -19.68
CA LEU A 18 28.43 24.32 -20.98
C LEU A 18 29.67 24.63 -21.82
N GLY A 19 29.51 24.59 -23.14
CA GLY A 19 30.53 25.09 -24.06
C GLY A 19 30.73 26.61 -23.95
N PRO A 20 31.88 27.16 -24.40
CA PRO A 20 32.20 28.58 -24.27
C PRO A 20 31.18 29.50 -24.95
N ASP A 21 30.67 29.11 -26.12
CA ASP A 21 29.67 29.89 -26.87
C ASP A 21 28.30 29.89 -26.17
N GLU A 22 27.91 28.75 -25.58
CA GLU A 22 26.65 28.61 -24.84
C GLU A 22 26.70 29.37 -23.51
N HIS A 23 27.85 29.33 -22.83
CA HIS A 23 28.06 30.07 -21.60
C HIS A 23 27.91 31.58 -21.82
N GLN A 24 28.49 32.11 -22.91
CA GLN A 24 28.38 33.53 -23.25
C GLN A 24 26.93 33.92 -23.63
N ASN A 25 26.21 33.03 -24.33
CA ASN A 25 24.80 33.24 -24.66
C ASN A 25 23.89 33.26 -23.42
N VAL A 26 24.16 32.40 -22.43
CA VAL A 26 23.43 32.37 -21.16
C VAL A 26 23.75 33.62 -20.33
N GLU A 27 25.01 34.02 -20.19
CA GLU A 27 25.38 35.25 -19.47
C GLU A 27 24.73 36.49 -20.08
N ALA A 28 24.78 36.66 -21.41
CA ALA A 28 24.15 37.78 -22.09
C ALA A 28 22.63 37.82 -21.89
N HIS A 29 21.98 36.67 -21.74
CA HIS A 29 20.55 36.60 -21.44
C HIS A 29 20.24 36.92 -19.98
N LEU A 30 21.06 36.45 -19.04
CA LEU A 30 20.90 36.72 -17.61
C LEU A 30 21.04 38.21 -17.27
N GLU A 31 21.81 38.97 -18.05
CA GLU A 31 21.89 40.43 -17.92
C GLU A 31 20.61 41.16 -18.36
N GLN A 32 19.80 40.53 -19.21
CA GLN A 32 18.63 41.14 -19.85
C GLN A 32 17.29 40.63 -19.31
N CYS A 33 17.27 39.47 -18.63
CA CYS A 33 16.06 38.84 -18.11
C CYS A 33 16.10 38.68 -16.59
N ALA A 34 15.27 39.47 -15.90
CA ALA A 34 15.16 39.44 -14.44
C ALA A 34 14.73 38.06 -13.91
N ASP A 35 13.73 37.43 -14.55
CA ASP A 35 13.18 36.14 -14.11
C ASP A 35 14.23 35.02 -14.13
N CYS A 36 15.00 34.91 -15.23
CA CYS A 36 16.07 33.91 -15.35
C CYS A 36 17.23 34.19 -14.38
N SER A 37 17.53 35.46 -14.11
CA SER A 37 18.56 35.85 -13.15
C SER A 37 18.18 35.47 -11.71
N GLU A 38 16.91 35.61 -11.34
CA GLU A 38 16.41 35.27 -10.02
C GLU A 38 16.44 33.76 -9.79
N GLU A 39 16.07 32.97 -10.81
CA GLU A 39 16.13 31.52 -10.78
C GLU A 39 17.56 31.02 -10.50
N VAL A 40 18.57 31.56 -11.20
CA VAL A 40 19.99 31.21 -10.98
C VAL A 40 20.43 31.51 -9.54
N VAL A 41 19.96 32.63 -8.97
CA VAL A 41 20.27 33.01 -7.59
C VAL A 41 19.66 32.01 -6.60
N ILE A 42 18.43 31.54 -6.83
CA ILE A 42 17.78 30.52 -6.00
C ILE A 42 18.58 29.22 -6.02
N TRP A 43 18.93 28.73 -7.20
CA TRP A 43 19.70 27.48 -7.33
C TRP A 43 21.09 27.57 -6.68
N ARG A 44 21.79 28.72 -6.81
CA ARG A 44 23.05 28.94 -6.07
C ARG A 44 22.84 28.90 -4.57
N LYS A 45 21.80 29.55 -4.05
CA LYS A 45 21.48 29.50 -2.61
C LYS A 45 21.19 28.07 -2.14
N LEU A 46 20.51 27.27 -2.96
CA LEU A 46 20.22 25.88 -2.65
C LEU A 46 21.50 25.01 -2.66
N SER A 47 22.44 25.28 -3.56
CA SER A 47 23.73 24.56 -3.61
C SER A 47 24.63 24.79 -2.38
N LEU A 48 24.37 25.84 -1.61
CA LEU A 48 25.07 26.14 -0.35
C LEU A 48 24.52 25.33 0.84
N LEU A 49 23.38 24.66 0.67
CA LEU A 49 22.84 23.82 1.73
C LEU A 49 23.77 22.61 1.95
N PRO A 50 24.13 22.31 3.20
CA PRO A 50 24.95 21.14 3.49
C PRO A 50 24.20 19.89 3.05
N VAL A 51 24.88 19.03 2.26
CA VAL A 51 24.35 17.72 1.92
C VAL A 51 24.42 16.85 3.16
N ASP A 52 23.28 16.66 3.82
CA ASP A 52 23.16 15.74 4.95
C ASP A 52 23.44 14.31 4.47
N GLN A 53 24.62 13.80 4.83
CA GLN A 53 24.95 12.40 4.57
C GLN A 53 24.19 11.51 5.55
N PRO A 54 23.56 10.42 5.07
CA PRO A 54 22.89 9.49 5.96
C PRO A 54 23.89 8.93 6.98
N GLY A 55 23.53 8.98 8.26
CA GLY A 55 24.37 8.47 9.34
C GLY A 55 24.71 6.97 9.19
N PRO A 56 25.74 6.48 9.89
CA PRO A 56 26.26 5.12 9.73
C PRO A 56 25.20 4.04 9.94
N THR A 57 24.24 4.27 10.84
CA THR A 57 23.12 3.36 11.10
C THR A 57 22.18 3.21 9.91
N SER A 58 21.88 4.29 9.19
CA SER A 58 21.01 4.26 8.00
C SER A 58 21.66 3.47 6.87
N ARG A 59 22.98 3.64 6.71
CA ARG A 59 23.77 2.90 5.72
C ARG A 59 23.79 1.40 6.03
N ALA A 60 24.01 1.02 7.28
CA ALA A 60 23.98 -0.38 7.70
C ALA A 60 22.60 -1.04 7.45
N ARG A 61 21.51 -0.32 7.70
CA ARG A 61 20.14 -0.81 7.40
C ARG A 61 19.91 -1.03 5.91
N PHE A 62 20.37 -0.10 5.08
CA PHE A 62 20.26 -0.21 3.63
C PHE A 62 21.06 -1.43 3.11
N GLU A 63 22.29 -1.61 3.57
CA GLU A 63 23.13 -2.74 3.18
C GLU A 63 22.53 -4.09 3.62
N ALA A 64 21.98 -4.16 4.83
CA ALA A 64 21.28 -5.34 5.33
C ALA A 64 20.05 -5.69 4.46
N MET A 65 19.26 -4.69 4.06
CA MET A 65 18.13 -4.87 3.15
C MET A 65 18.59 -5.41 1.78
N LEU A 66 19.67 -4.85 1.23
CA LEU A 66 20.20 -5.24 -0.07
C LEU A 66 20.70 -6.70 -0.07
N GLN A 67 21.41 -7.10 0.99
CA GLN A 67 21.88 -8.48 1.17
C GLN A 67 20.72 -9.46 1.30
N ALA A 68 19.69 -9.13 2.08
CA ALA A 68 18.50 -9.97 2.22
C ALA A 68 17.77 -10.15 0.88
N TYR A 69 17.64 -9.09 0.08
CA TYR A 69 17.04 -9.15 -1.25
C TYR A 69 17.83 -10.06 -2.21
N GLN A 70 19.16 -9.93 -2.23
CA GLN A 70 20.03 -10.75 -3.07
C GLN A 70 19.99 -12.24 -2.66
N ALA A 71 20.03 -12.52 -1.36
CA ALA A 71 19.93 -13.88 -0.83
C ALA A 71 18.57 -14.55 -1.13
N GLY A 72 17.48 -13.77 -1.05
CA GLY A 72 16.15 -14.25 -1.44
C GLY A 72 16.05 -14.60 -2.93
N ARG A 73 16.82 -13.94 -3.78
CA ARG A 73 16.86 -14.21 -5.22
C ARG A 73 17.74 -15.42 -5.57
N SER A 74 18.83 -15.65 -4.84
CA SER A 74 19.70 -16.82 -5.03
C SER A 74 19.08 -18.12 -4.51
N ASN A 75 18.19 -18.02 -3.51
CA ASN A 75 17.48 -19.17 -2.93
C ASN A 75 16.16 -19.49 -3.63
N GLN A 76 15.84 -18.89 -4.77
CA GLN A 76 14.78 -19.41 -5.62
C GLN A 76 15.23 -20.79 -6.12
N PRO A 77 14.51 -21.89 -5.78
CA PRO A 77 14.88 -23.19 -6.30
C PRO A 77 14.76 -23.12 -7.82
N ALA A 78 15.90 -23.22 -8.49
CA ALA A 78 15.92 -23.53 -9.91
C ALA A 78 15.09 -24.81 -10.06
N TYR A 79 13.89 -24.71 -10.65
CA TYR A 79 12.99 -25.84 -10.82
C TYR A 79 13.77 -26.96 -11.53
N ASP A 80 14.12 -27.99 -10.74
CA ASP A 80 15.15 -28.97 -11.06
C ASP A 80 14.92 -29.58 -12.44
N ALA A 81 15.83 -29.27 -13.36
CA ALA A 81 15.91 -29.88 -14.69
C ALA A 81 16.24 -31.39 -14.64
N ASP A 82 16.42 -31.96 -13.44
CA ASP A 82 16.83 -33.35 -13.20
C ASP A 82 15.68 -34.36 -13.20
N TRP A 83 14.42 -33.93 -13.02
CA TRP A 83 13.28 -34.86 -13.09
C TRP A 83 13.11 -35.45 -14.50
N ARG A 84 13.53 -34.72 -15.55
CA ARG A 84 13.49 -35.18 -16.94
C ARG A 84 14.54 -36.25 -17.26
N LYS A 85 15.66 -36.30 -16.52
CA LYS A 85 16.73 -37.30 -16.75
C LYS A 85 16.45 -38.65 -16.08
N ARG A 86 15.62 -38.68 -15.03
CA ARG A 86 15.21 -39.94 -14.37
C ARG A 86 14.06 -40.64 -15.10
N ALA A 87 13.28 -39.91 -15.90
CA ALA A 87 12.20 -40.49 -16.70
C ALA A 87 12.69 -41.27 -17.95
N SER A 88 13.92 -41.04 -18.41
CA SER A 88 14.45 -41.67 -19.65
C SER A 88 15.17 -43.00 -19.43
N ALA A 89 15.32 -43.45 -18.18
CA ALA A 89 16.01 -44.71 -17.85
C ALA A 89 15.07 -45.83 -17.38
N TRP A 90 13.76 -45.58 -17.31
CA TRP A 90 12.78 -46.63 -17.07
C TRP A 90 12.55 -47.40 -18.37
N ASN A 91 13.04 -48.64 -18.40
CA ASN A 91 12.94 -49.59 -19.50
C ASN A 91 11.55 -49.58 -20.19
N TRP A 92 11.48 -49.00 -21.40
CA TRP A 92 10.29 -49.02 -22.27
C TRP A 92 9.97 -50.41 -22.85
N ASN A 93 10.70 -51.45 -22.41
CA ASN A 93 10.63 -52.81 -22.91
C ASN A 93 9.51 -53.66 -22.28
N VAL A 94 8.55 -53.05 -21.58
CA VAL A 94 7.36 -53.76 -21.05
C VAL A 94 6.08 -53.34 -21.79
N PHE A 95 6.15 -52.30 -22.64
CA PHE A 95 4.99 -51.60 -23.21
C PHE A 95 4.82 -51.78 -24.73
N HIS A 96 5.55 -52.70 -25.37
CA HIS A 96 5.36 -52.95 -26.81
C HIS A 96 3.99 -53.59 -27.13
N TRP A 97 3.41 -54.38 -26.21
CA TRP A 97 2.03 -54.87 -26.29
C TRP A 97 0.99 -53.73 -26.13
N LEU A 98 1.34 -52.63 -25.45
CA LEU A 98 0.46 -51.47 -25.25
C LEU A 98 0.46 -50.48 -26.44
N ARG A 99 1.19 -50.79 -27.51
CA ARG A 99 1.35 -49.92 -28.69
C ARG A 99 0.32 -50.18 -29.80
N SER A 100 -0.75 -50.94 -29.50
CA SER A 100 -1.92 -51.05 -30.38
C SER A 100 -2.90 -49.90 -30.11
N PRO A 101 -3.47 -49.25 -31.14
CA PRO A 101 -4.30 -48.05 -30.96
C PRO A 101 -5.55 -48.31 -30.10
N LEU A 102 -6.07 -49.54 -30.13
CA LEU A 102 -7.22 -49.97 -29.33
C LEU A 102 -6.84 -50.34 -27.88
N GLY A 103 -5.66 -50.90 -27.66
CA GLY A 103 -5.19 -51.28 -26.32
C GLY A 103 -4.83 -50.08 -25.45
N ALA A 104 -4.26 -49.04 -26.07
CA ALA A 104 -3.90 -47.80 -25.37
C ALA A 104 -5.12 -47.07 -24.79
N MET A 105 -6.23 -47.00 -25.55
CA MET A 105 -7.46 -46.34 -25.11
C MET A 105 -8.15 -47.07 -23.97
N ALA A 106 -8.21 -48.41 -24.04
CA ALA A 106 -8.82 -49.22 -22.99
C ALA A 106 -8.06 -49.10 -21.66
N TRP A 107 -6.73 -49.12 -21.72
CA TRP A 107 -5.90 -48.96 -20.53
C TRP A 107 -5.92 -47.54 -19.97
N SER A 108 -5.96 -46.50 -20.81
CA SER A 108 -6.11 -45.13 -20.32
C SER A 108 -7.45 -44.93 -19.62
N ALA A 109 -8.53 -45.49 -20.18
CA ALA A 109 -9.85 -45.42 -19.56
C ALA A 109 -9.91 -46.21 -18.25
N ALA A 110 -9.30 -47.40 -18.21
CA ALA A 110 -9.23 -48.21 -17.00
C ALA A 110 -8.41 -47.53 -15.89
N LEU A 111 -7.23 -46.99 -16.21
CA LEU A 111 -6.39 -46.27 -15.25
C LEU A 111 -7.05 -44.98 -14.77
N LEU A 112 -7.74 -44.26 -15.66
CA LEU A 112 -8.51 -43.07 -15.27
C LEU A 112 -9.69 -43.45 -14.37
N ALA A 113 -10.43 -44.51 -14.70
CA ALA A 113 -11.53 -44.98 -13.86
C ALA A 113 -11.04 -45.47 -12.49
N ILE A 114 -9.92 -46.20 -12.44
CA ILE A 114 -9.29 -46.63 -11.18
C ILE A 114 -8.77 -45.44 -10.40
N GLY A 115 -8.10 -44.48 -11.06
CA GLY A 115 -7.60 -43.27 -10.43
C GLY A 115 -8.70 -42.36 -9.89
N VAL A 116 -9.81 -42.23 -10.63
CA VAL A 116 -11.01 -41.50 -10.19
C VAL A 116 -11.72 -42.24 -9.07
N PHE A 117 -11.89 -43.56 -9.17
CA PHE A 117 -12.54 -44.35 -8.12
C PHE A 117 -11.73 -44.38 -6.83
N ALA A 118 -10.42 -44.64 -6.92
CA ALA A 118 -9.50 -44.56 -5.79
C ALA A 118 -9.42 -43.12 -5.26
N GLY A 119 -9.36 -42.14 -6.15
CA GLY A 119 -9.37 -40.72 -5.81
C GLY A 119 -10.62 -40.32 -5.03
N LEU A 120 -11.81 -40.71 -5.47
CA LEU A 120 -13.07 -40.40 -4.78
C LEU A 120 -13.26 -41.22 -3.48
N ARG A 121 -12.70 -42.44 -3.40
CA ARG A 121 -12.74 -43.27 -2.18
C ARG A 121 -11.73 -42.83 -1.12
N LEU A 122 -10.57 -42.29 -1.52
CA LEU A 122 -9.50 -41.85 -0.62
C LEU A 122 -9.56 -40.34 -0.35
N ALA A 123 -10.04 -39.53 -1.29
CA ALA A 123 -10.38 -38.13 -1.08
C ALA A 123 -11.78 -38.03 -0.51
N GLY A 124 -11.95 -38.50 0.74
CA GLY A 124 -12.97 -37.89 1.60
C GLY A 124 -12.70 -36.38 1.72
N PRO A 125 -13.70 -35.56 2.11
CA PRO A 125 -13.47 -34.14 2.34
C PRO A 125 -12.31 -34.00 3.34
N LYS A 126 -11.15 -33.59 2.84
CA LYS A 126 -10.00 -33.26 3.70
C LYS A 126 -10.42 -32.00 4.44
N LEU A 127 -10.98 -32.16 5.64
CA LEU A 127 -11.05 -31.05 6.57
C LEU A 127 -9.62 -30.49 6.69
N PRO A 128 -9.45 -29.16 6.70
CA PRO A 128 -8.16 -28.53 6.89
C PRO A 128 -7.42 -29.24 8.02
N SER A 129 -6.22 -29.76 7.75
CA SER A 129 -5.43 -30.43 8.79
C SER A 129 -5.23 -29.44 9.95
N PRO A 130 -5.35 -29.87 11.22
CA PRO A 130 -5.23 -28.98 12.37
C PRO A 130 -3.93 -28.15 12.35
N ASP A 131 -2.85 -28.71 11.80
CA ASP A 131 -1.57 -27.99 11.60
C ASP A 131 -1.67 -26.79 10.65
N PHE A 132 -2.50 -26.87 9.60
CA PHE A 132 -2.67 -25.78 8.64
C PHE A 132 -3.48 -24.63 9.24
N VAL A 133 -4.47 -24.96 10.07
CA VAL A 133 -5.25 -23.96 10.82
C VAL A 133 -4.38 -23.28 11.89
N ALA A 134 -3.55 -24.05 12.60
CA ALA A 134 -2.61 -23.51 13.56
C ALA A 134 -1.60 -22.55 12.90
N MET A 135 -0.99 -22.94 11.79
CA MET A 135 -0.01 -22.11 11.07
C MET A 135 -0.63 -20.80 10.50
N GLN A 136 -1.88 -20.85 10.01
CA GLN A 136 -2.59 -19.64 9.59
C GLN A 136 -2.86 -18.69 10.76
N SER A 137 -3.21 -19.23 11.93
CA SER A 137 -3.46 -18.42 13.13
C SER A 137 -2.18 -17.73 13.61
N GLU A 138 -1.03 -18.40 13.55
CA GLU A 138 0.26 -17.83 13.92
C GLU A 138 0.66 -16.70 12.96
N LEU A 139 0.48 -16.89 11.65
CA LEU A 139 0.71 -15.82 10.66
C LEU A 139 -0.21 -14.62 10.86
N ALA A 140 -1.47 -14.84 11.23
CA ALA A 140 -2.41 -13.76 11.54
C ALA A 140 -1.94 -12.96 12.77
N SER A 141 -1.54 -13.64 13.84
CA SER A 141 -0.99 -12.99 15.04
C SER A 141 0.31 -12.23 14.77
N MET A 142 1.22 -12.78 13.96
CA MET A 142 2.45 -12.07 13.58
C MET A 142 2.15 -10.79 12.79
N LYS A 143 1.20 -10.83 11.85
CA LYS A 143 0.77 -9.64 11.10
C LYS A 143 0.18 -8.58 12.03
N GLN A 144 -0.67 -8.98 12.98
CA GLN A 144 -1.25 -8.06 13.97
C GLN A 144 -0.16 -7.34 14.78
N LEU A 145 0.85 -8.07 15.27
CA LEU A 145 1.96 -7.49 16.02
C LEU A 145 2.76 -6.48 15.20
N VAL A 146 3.00 -6.75 13.91
CA VAL A 146 3.70 -5.80 13.02
C VAL A 146 2.87 -4.54 12.84
N VAL A 147 1.57 -4.68 12.55
CA VAL A 147 0.66 -3.53 12.39
C VAL A 147 0.64 -2.67 13.66
N LEU A 148 0.45 -3.31 14.82
CA LEU A 148 0.42 -2.61 16.11
C LEU A 148 1.76 -1.92 16.41
N SER A 149 2.89 -2.58 16.12
CA SER A 149 4.22 -2.01 16.30
C SER A 149 4.43 -0.79 15.39
N MET A 150 4.05 -0.88 14.12
CA MET A 150 4.14 0.22 13.15
C MET A 150 3.29 1.42 13.58
N LEU A 151 2.06 1.19 14.06
CA LEU A 151 1.17 2.23 14.58
C LEU A 151 1.73 2.95 15.82
N GLN A 152 2.60 2.30 16.60
CA GLN A 152 3.24 2.89 17.79
C GLN A 152 4.55 3.63 17.48
N GLN A 153 5.06 3.58 16.25
CA GLN A 153 6.33 4.22 15.91
C GLN A 153 6.24 5.75 15.90
N GLN A 154 7.37 6.42 16.17
CA GLN A 154 7.42 7.89 16.23
C GLN A 154 7.25 8.56 14.86
N SER A 155 7.71 7.93 13.77
CA SER A 155 7.60 8.50 12.43
C SER A 155 6.20 8.33 11.84
N ALA A 156 5.64 9.42 11.32
CA ALA A 156 4.33 9.40 10.64
C ALA A 156 4.29 8.43 9.45
N SER A 157 5.37 8.32 8.66
CA SER A 157 5.45 7.41 7.51
C SER A 157 5.29 5.94 7.91
N ALA A 158 5.90 5.50 9.01
CA ALA A 158 5.74 4.13 9.50
C ALA A 158 4.33 3.85 10.02
N ARG A 159 3.69 4.84 10.68
CA ARG A 159 2.30 4.72 11.10
C ARG A 159 1.35 4.65 9.90
N LEU A 160 1.59 5.45 8.86
CA LEU A 160 0.87 5.38 7.59
C LEU A 160 0.99 3.99 6.94
N GLU A 161 2.20 3.43 6.92
CA GLU A 161 2.41 2.07 6.42
C GLU A 161 1.62 1.05 7.23
N GLY A 162 1.67 1.11 8.57
CA GLY A 162 0.90 0.23 9.45
C GLY A 162 -0.61 0.27 9.19
N VAL A 163 -1.16 1.46 8.94
CA VAL A 163 -2.58 1.64 8.56
C VAL A 163 -2.88 1.02 7.18
N SER A 164 -1.99 1.16 6.20
CA SER A 164 -2.20 0.56 4.87
C SER A 164 -2.29 -0.97 4.92
N TRP A 165 -1.58 -1.61 5.85
CA TRP A 165 -1.53 -3.06 6.00
C TRP A 165 -2.81 -3.65 6.62
N SER A 166 -3.57 -2.88 7.39
CA SER A 166 -4.81 -3.38 8.02
C SER A 166 -6.00 -3.53 7.07
N THR A 167 -5.87 -3.13 5.80
CA THR A 167 -6.99 -3.00 4.85
C THR A 167 -7.32 -4.28 4.05
N ARG A 168 -6.62 -5.40 4.29
CA ARG A 168 -6.70 -6.60 3.43
C ARG A 168 -7.70 -7.68 3.87
N ASP A 169 -8.21 -7.63 5.10
CA ASP A 169 -9.09 -8.66 5.65
C ASP A 169 -10.56 -8.24 5.65
N GLN A 170 -11.49 -9.19 5.56
CA GLN A 170 -12.93 -8.88 5.50
C GLN A 170 -13.49 -8.32 6.82
N GLN A 171 -12.82 -8.64 7.94
CA GLN A 171 -13.16 -8.16 9.28
C GLN A 171 -11.87 -7.80 10.03
N LEU A 172 -11.82 -6.58 10.57
CA LEU A 172 -10.72 -6.16 11.45
C LEU A 172 -10.73 -6.95 12.76
N ASP A 173 -9.55 -7.37 13.20
CA ASP A 173 -9.34 -7.86 14.56
C ASP A 173 -9.66 -6.75 15.59
N PRO A 174 -10.26 -7.07 16.76
CA PRO A 174 -10.61 -6.07 17.77
C PRO A 174 -9.45 -5.20 18.25
N GLN A 175 -8.22 -5.75 18.34
CA GLN A 175 -7.05 -4.97 18.75
C GLN A 175 -6.64 -3.99 17.65
N VAL A 176 -6.63 -4.42 16.39
CA VAL A 176 -6.32 -3.56 15.25
C VAL A 176 -7.39 -2.48 15.10
N LEU A 177 -8.67 -2.83 15.25
CA LEU A 177 -9.77 -1.87 15.24
C LEU A 177 -9.59 -0.80 16.32
N SER A 178 -9.31 -1.20 17.56
CA SER A 178 -9.11 -0.24 18.64
C SER A 178 -7.89 0.67 18.41
N ALA A 179 -6.81 0.13 17.85
CA ALA A 179 -5.63 0.90 17.48
C ALA A 179 -5.92 1.92 16.35
N LEU A 180 -6.69 1.53 15.32
CA LEU A 180 -7.09 2.43 14.24
C LEU A 180 -8.03 3.54 14.74
N LEU A 181 -9.00 3.21 15.61
CA LEU A 181 -9.88 4.20 16.23
C LEU A 181 -9.12 5.17 17.14
N HIS A 182 -8.13 4.66 17.89
CA HIS A 182 -7.24 5.50 18.67
C HIS A 182 -6.42 6.42 17.77
N THR A 183 -5.87 5.89 16.68
CA THR A 183 -5.08 6.63 15.69
C THR A 183 -5.91 7.73 15.03
N LEU A 184 -7.12 7.41 14.54
CA LEU A 184 -8.06 8.38 13.98
C LEU A 184 -8.33 9.55 14.93
N ARG A 185 -8.42 9.28 16.24
CA ARG A 185 -8.81 10.28 17.22
C ARG A 185 -7.66 11.13 17.73
N TYR A 186 -6.48 10.54 17.89
CA TYR A 186 -5.39 11.13 18.67
C TYR A 186 -4.05 11.24 17.94
N ASP A 187 -3.90 10.72 16.71
CA ASP A 187 -2.62 10.87 16.02
C ASP A 187 -2.29 12.34 15.77
N ALA A 188 -1.03 12.70 16.00
CA ALA A 188 -0.54 14.05 15.81
C ALA A 188 -0.62 14.51 14.35
N SER A 189 -0.46 13.59 13.39
CA SER A 189 -0.55 13.90 11.96
C SER A 189 -1.99 13.79 11.46
N VAL A 190 -2.45 14.83 10.77
CA VAL A 190 -3.74 14.83 10.06
C VAL A 190 -3.75 13.74 8.97
N ASP A 191 -2.64 13.53 8.28
CA ASP A 191 -2.54 12.53 7.21
C ASP A 191 -2.68 11.12 7.75
N VAL A 192 -2.10 10.83 8.92
CA VAL A 192 -2.24 9.52 9.59
C VAL A 192 -3.68 9.31 10.05
N ARG A 193 -4.35 10.36 10.54
CA ARG A 193 -5.79 10.28 10.89
C ARG A 193 -6.67 10.02 9.68
N LEU A 194 -6.40 10.67 8.54
CA LEU A 194 -7.12 10.42 7.28
C LEU A 194 -6.87 9.01 6.74
N ALA A 195 -5.64 8.52 6.82
CA ALA A 195 -5.33 7.14 6.46
C ALA A 195 -6.10 6.16 7.37
N ALA A 196 -6.14 6.41 8.68
CA ALA A 196 -6.88 5.56 9.62
C ALA A 196 -8.38 5.57 9.29
N LEU A 197 -8.93 6.73 8.90
CA LEU A 197 -10.29 6.85 8.41
C LEU A 197 -10.52 6.03 7.12
N ASP A 198 -9.62 6.09 6.14
CA ASP A 198 -9.72 5.27 4.91
C ASP A 198 -9.64 3.77 5.21
N ALA A 199 -8.81 3.35 6.16
CA ALA A 199 -8.77 1.96 6.58
C ALA A 199 -10.11 1.53 7.22
N LEU A 200 -10.68 2.38 8.08
CA LEU A 200 -11.96 2.13 8.74
C LEU A 200 -13.16 2.17 7.77
N SER A 201 -13.10 2.99 6.71
CA SER A 201 -14.19 3.19 5.73
C SER A 201 -14.63 1.86 5.08
N ARG A 202 -13.66 0.97 4.84
CA ARG A 202 -13.86 -0.36 4.23
C ARG A 202 -14.63 -1.33 5.14
N HIS A 203 -14.75 -1.01 6.42
CA HIS A 203 -15.39 -1.86 7.42
C HIS A 203 -16.67 -1.25 8.00
N GLY A 204 -17.34 -0.35 7.27
CA GLY A 204 -18.57 0.34 7.69
C GLY A 204 -19.75 -0.57 8.07
N ARG A 205 -19.74 -1.85 7.68
CA ARG A 205 -20.74 -2.84 8.12
C ARG A 205 -20.59 -3.26 9.58
N GLN A 206 -19.44 -3.00 10.20
CA GLN A 206 -19.25 -3.29 11.62
C GLN A 206 -19.91 -2.20 12.46
N PRO A 207 -20.89 -2.51 13.34
CA PRO A 207 -21.60 -1.51 14.13
C PRO A 207 -20.68 -0.65 15.02
N GLN A 208 -19.57 -1.23 15.48
CA GLN A 208 -18.58 -0.53 16.29
C GLN A 208 -17.86 0.58 15.51
N VAL A 209 -17.48 0.31 14.25
CA VAL A 209 -16.84 1.29 13.36
C VAL A 209 -17.81 2.43 13.07
N HIS A 210 -19.04 2.07 12.71
CA HIS A 210 -20.09 3.03 12.35
C HIS A 210 -20.37 4.01 13.49
N LYS A 211 -20.58 3.50 14.71
CA LYS A 211 -20.78 4.33 15.91
C LYS A 211 -19.58 5.23 16.20
N ALA A 212 -18.36 4.69 16.11
CA ALA A 212 -17.16 5.45 16.43
C ALA A 212 -16.91 6.60 15.44
N ILE A 213 -17.28 6.44 14.17
CA ILE A 213 -17.20 7.51 13.16
C ILE A 213 -18.21 8.62 13.45
N LEU A 214 -19.46 8.27 13.77
CA LEU A 214 -20.48 9.23 14.19
C LEU A 214 -20.03 10.04 15.43
N ASP A 215 -19.44 9.38 16.42
CA ASP A 215 -18.99 10.01 17.67
C ASP A 215 -17.74 10.88 17.46
N SER A 216 -16.92 10.58 16.45
CA SER A 216 -15.67 11.32 16.20
C SER A 216 -15.90 12.68 15.52
N LEU A 217 -17.03 12.88 14.85
CA LEU A 217 -17.28 14.03 13.97
C LEU A 217 -16.99 15.41 14.60
N GLN A 218 -17.33 15.62 15.89
CA GLN A 218 -17.15 16.93 16.52
C GLN A 218 -15.71 17.21 16.98
N GLN A 219 -14.93 16.17 17.26
CA GLN A 219 -13.63 16.29 17.96
C GLN A 219 -12.42 16.25 16.99
N GLN A 220 -12.67 16.35 15.68
CA GLN A 220 -11.63 16.23 14.66
C GLN A 220 -11.23 17.56 14.01
N SER A 221 -10.06 17.54 13.36
CA SER A 221 -9.59 18.66 12.54
C SER A 221 -10.55 18.92 11.36
N PRO A 222 -10.65 20.16 10.84
CA PRO A 222 -11.58 20.49 9.75
C PRO A 222 -11.47 19.57 8.53
N LEU A 223 -10.25 19.17 8.15
CA LEU A 223 -10.03 18.28 7.01
C LEU A 223 -10.58 16.86 7.28
N VAL A 224 -10.34 16.32 8.48
CA VAL A 224 -10.88 15.01 8.89
C VAL A 224 -12.40 15.06 9.06
N GLN A 225 -12.96 16.19 9.52
CA GLN A 225 -14.41 16.39 9.59
C GLN A 225 -15.06 16.32 8.22
N VAL A 226 -14.48 16.96 7.20
CA VAL A 226 -14.96 16.88 5.82
C VAL A 226 -14.97 15.42 5.34
N ALA A 227 -13.89 14.68 5.56
CA ALA A 227 -13.80 13.28 5.16
C ALA A 227 -14.80 12.37 5.91
N LEU A 228 -15.04 12.63 7.20
CA LEU A 228 -16.07 11.91 7.97
C LEU A 228 -17.48 12.19 7.42
N ILE A 229 -17.78 13.43 7.05
CA ILE A 229 -19.07 13.79 6.44
C ILE A 229 -19.26 13.04 5.12
N ASP A 230 -18.23 13.01 4.28
CA ASP A 230 -18.27 12.30 2.99
C ASP A 230 -18.52 10.81 3.17
N LEU A 231 -17.87 10.20 4.16
CA LEU A 231 -18.05 8.80 4.48
C LEU A 231 -19.48 8.47 4.97
N LEU A 232 -20.05 9.32 5.82
CA LEU A 232 -21.43 9.15 6.31
C LEU A 232 -22.45 9.25 5.16
N LEU A 233 -22.20 10.11 4.18
CA LEU A 233 -23.03 10.21 2.97
C LEU A 233 -22.89 8.97 2.08
N GLU A 234 -21.67 8.45 1.91
CA GLU A 234 -21.42 7.24 1.16
C GLU A 234 -22.17 6.04 1.76
N TRP A 235 -22.16 5.93 3.08
CA TRP A 235 -22.87 4.89 3.82
C TRP A 235 -24.38 5.09 3.86
N ARG A 236 -24.89 6.28 3.50
CA ARG A 236 -26.30 6.66 3.61
C ARG A 236 -26.83 6.46 5.04
N ASP A 237 -26.02 6.88 6.00
CA ASP A 237 -26.33 6.71 7.42
C ASP A 237 -27.57 7.54 7.81
N PRO A 238 -28.63 6.92 8.36
CA PRO A 238 -29.85 7.64 8.75
C PRO A 238 -29.64 8.61 9.92
N ASP A 239 -28.66 8.34 10.79
CA ASP A 239 -28.34 9.17 11.97
C ASP A 239 -27.43 10.36 11.62
N ALA A 240 -26.85 10.36 10.41
CA ALA A 240 -25.97 11.43 9.94
C ALA A 240 -26.67 12.79 9.96
N ALA A 241 -27.95 12.87 9.57
CA ALA A 241 -28.70 14.13 9.53
C ALA A 241 -28.73 14.83 10.90
N GLN A 242 -28.99 14.08 11.97
CA GLN A 242 -29.02 14.62 13.33
C GLN A 242 -27.63 15.09 13.79
N ARG A 243 -26.58 14.32 13.49
CA ARG A 243 -25.19 14.68 13.85
C ARG A 243 -24.67 15.88 13.08
N LEU A 244 -24.99 15.98 11.79
CA LEU A 244 -24.67 17.14 10.95
C LEU A 244 -25.37 18.41 11.46
N GLN A 245 -26.62 18.30 11.92
CA GLN A 245 -27.34 19.42 12.53
C GLN A 245 -26.69 19.87 13.85
N ALA A 246 -26.28 18.93 14.70
CA ALA A 246 -25.54 19.25 15.93
C ALA A 246 -24.18 19.91 15.62
N LEU A 247 -23.48 19.46 14.57
CA LEU A 247 -22.22 20.06 14.13
C LEU A 247 -22.41 21.51 13.62
N GLN A 248 -23.50 21.79 12.90
CA GLN A 248 -23.83 23.13 12.40
C GLN A 248 -24.07 24.16 13.51
N GLN A 249 -24.57 23.71 14.66
CA GLN A 249 -24.84 24.56 15.83
C GLN A 249 -23.57 24.89 16.65
N ALA A 250 -22.41 24.33 16.29
CA ALA A 250 -21.17 24.61 17.01
C ALA A 250 -20.74 26.08 16.81
N PRO A 251 -20.47 26.84 17.89
CA PRO A 251 -20.28 28.30 17.84
C PRO A 251 -19.06 28.76 17.03
N ASN A 252 -18.11 27.86 16.73
CA ASN A 252 -16.88 28.15 15.98
C ASN A 252 -16.65 27.16 14.81
N LEU A 253 -17.71 26.72 14.14
CA LEU A 253 -17.55 25.78 13.02
C LEU A 253 -16.74 26.41 11.87
N ASN A 254 -15.70 25.70 11.44
CA ASN A 254 -14.87 26.09 10.30
C ASN A 254 -15.72 26.29 9.02
N PRO A 255 -15.48 27.34 8.21
CA PRO A 255 -16.31 27.66 7.05
C PRO A 255 -16.35 26.54 6.00
N THR A 256 -15.23 25.83 5.78
CA THR A 256 -15.17 24.68 4.85
C THR A 256 -16.06 23.54 5.33
N VAL A 257 -16.05 23.27 6.64
CA VAL A 257 -16.89 22.23 7.24
C VAL A 257 -18.36 22.64 7.17
N ARG A 258 -18.68 23.91 7.43
CA ARG A 258 -20.06 24.45 7.30
C ARG A 258 -20.60 24.27 5.88
N GLN A 259 -19.82 24.67 4.88
CA GLN A 259 -20.20 24.51 3.47
C GLN A 259 -20.40 23.02 3.13
N ARG A 260 -19.55 22.13 3.64
CA ARG A 260 -19.69 20.69 3.43
C ARG A 260 -20.95 20.13 4.10
N VAL A 261 -21.28 20.56 5.32
CA VAL A 261 -22.50 20.16 6.03
C VAL A 261 -23.76 20.59 5.27
N GLU A 262 -23.79 21.81 4.76
CA GLU A 262 -24.92 22.30 3.95
C GLU A 262 -25.10 21.50 2.68
N TRP A 263 -24.00 21.22 1.97
CA TRP A 263 -24.01 20.35 0.80
C TRP A 263 -24.49 18.93 1.15
N ALA A 264 -24.00 18.35 2.24
CA ALA A 264 -24.39 17.01 2.69
C ALA A 264 -25.89 16.90 2.99
N LYS A 265 -26.46 17.90 3.69
CA LYS A 265 -27.90 17.96 3.98
C LYS A 265 -28.75 18.03 2.71
N SER A 266 -28.27 18.70 1.66
CA SER A 266 -28.97 18.75 0.36
C SER A 266 -29.04 17.38 -0.36
N LYS A 267 -28.17 16.43 0.01
CA LYS A 267 -28.11 15.08 -0.58
C LYS A 267 -28.86 14.02 0.23
N LEU A 268 -29.14 14.31 1.50
CA LEU A 268 -29.88 13.44 2.41
C LEU A 268 -31.40 13.71 2.41
N ASN A 269 -31.82 14.84 1.82
CA ASN A 269 -33.21 15.16 1.51
C ASN A 269 -33.60 14.63 0.12
#